data_AF-A0A212SFQ0-F1
#
_entry.id   AF-A0A212SFQ0-F1
#
_cell.length_a   1.000
_cell.length_b   1.000
_cell.length_c   1.000
_cell.angle_alpha   90.00
_cell.angle_beta   90.00
_cell.angle_gamma   90.00
#
_symmetry.space_group_name_H-M   'P 1'
#
loop_
_entity.id
_entity.type
_entity.pdbx_description
1 polymer ?
#
loop_
_entity_poly.entity_id
_entity_poly.type
_entity_poly.pdbx_seq_one_letter_code
_entity_poly.pdbx_strand_id
1 'polypeptide(L)'
;MFGTDSSFMAGYIAGESADEFSKSIADGALMFTRHQRVEITQGDLNALHARIRNAEATAIDNYNNANDWMALAQSLQRDVATLKSRLRDMDSVTRERDALLKFLSVAGHVLRAHGAGKADRPEFDELRDFALDIAYKHLKGQLYEGLGDHPEKLARFSKLWDALD
;
A
#
# COMPACT_ATOMS: atom_id res chain seq x y z
N MET A 1 -1.20 19.86 96.47
CA MET A 1 -0.30 18.72 96.22
C MET A 1 -0.23 18.57 94.70
N PHE A 2 0.72 19.25 94.06
CA PHE A 2 0.88 19.17 92.60
C PHE A 2 1.88 18.04 92.33
N GLY A 3 1.37 16.87 91.94
CA GLY A 3 2.19 15.76 91.49
C GLY A 3 2.81 16.13 90.14
N THR A 4 4.08 16.44 90.13
CA THR A 4 4.88 16.44 88.89
C THR A 4 5.07 14.98 88.48
N ASP A 5 4.15 14.48 87.67
CA ASP A 5 4.27 13.16 87.05
C ASP A 5 5.53 13.14 86.17
N SER A 6 6.59 12.55 86.72
CA SER A 6 7.86 12.27 86.06
C SER A 6 7.71 11.49 84.75
N SER A 7 6.57 10.79 84.58
CA SER A 7 6.17 10.07 83.37
C SER A 7 5.93 11.00 82.15
N PHE A 8 5.33 12.18 82.35
CA PHE A 8 4.98 13.07 81.23
C PHE A 8 6.20 13.79 80.65
N MET A 9 7.12 14.25 81.50
CA MET A 9 8.39 14.83 81.07
C MET A 9 9.34 13.79 80.49
N ALA A 10 9.35 12.56 81.02
CA ALA A 10 10.13 11.46 80.43
C ALA A 10 9.64 11.08 79.04
N GLY A 11 8.32 11.04 78.82
CA GLY A 11 7.72 10.80 77.50
C GLY A 11 8.00 11.91 76.49
N TYR A 12 7.95 13.18 76.91
CA TYR A 12 8.24 14.33 76.05
C TYR A 12 9.72 14.40 75.65
N ILE A 13 10.64 14.24 76.61
CA ILE A 13 12.09 14.22 76.35
C ILE A 13 12.48 12.99 75.53
N ALA A 14 11.85 11.83 75.75
CA ALA A 14 12.08 10.64 74.95
C ALA A 14 11.58 10.80 73.50
N GLY A 15 10.41 11.42 73.30
CA GLY A 15 9.85 11.70 71.97
C GLY A 15 10.68 12.72 71.17
N GLU A 16 11.09 13.81 71.80
CA GLU A 16 11.93 14.84 71.17
C GLU A 16 13.32 14.28 70.84
N SER A 17 13.92 13.48 71.74
CA SER A 17 15.19 12.81 71.48
C SER A 17 15.10 11.74 70.37
N ALA A 18 13.97 11.04 70.23
CA ALA A 18 13.80 10.02 69.20
C ALA A 18 13.62 10.63 67.79
N ASP A 19 12.92 11.76 67.70
CA ASP A 19 12.76 12.51 66.45
C ASP A 19 14.05 13.22 66.05
N GLU A 20 14.78 13.82 66.99
CA GLU A 20 16.09 14.42 66.73
C GLU A 20 17.15 13.37 66.38
N PHE A 21 17.14 12.22 67.05
CA PHE A 21 18.03 11.11 66.75
C PHE A 21 17.73 10.51 65.37
N SER A 22 16.45 10.32 65.03
CA SER A 22 16.05 9.83 63.70
C SER A 22 16.44 10.80 62.58
N LYS A 23 16.30 12.11 62.80
CA LYS A 23 16.82 13.12 61.85
C LYS A 23 18.34 13.05 61.74
N SER A 24 19.06 12.94 62.85
CA SER A 24 20.53 12.88 62.82
C SER A 24 21.06 11.62 62.14
N ILE A 25 20.38 10.47 62.28
CA ILE A 25 20.74 9.23 61.59
C ILE A 25 20.43 9.33 60.10
N ALA A 26 19.30 9.92 59.72
CA ALA A 26 18.96 10.15 58.31
C ALA A 26 19.97 11.08 57.64
N ASP A 27 20.35 12.19 58.30
CA ASP A 27 21.34 13.14 57.79
C ASP A 27 22.76 12.53 57.77
N GLY A 28 23.11 11.72 58.77
CA GLY A 28 24.36 10.96 58.81
C GLY A 28 24.45 9.93 57.68
N ALA A 29 23.39 9.16 57.42
CA ALA A 29 23.34 8.18 56.34
C ALA A 29 23.43 8.84 54.94
N LEU A 30 22.90 10.05 54.78
CA LEU A 30 23.04 10.84 53.55
C LEU A 30 24.47 11.36 53.33
N MET A 31 25.19 11.75 54.40
CA MET A 31 26.60 12.12 54.30
C MET A 31 27.50 10.98 53.82
N PHE A 32 27.22 9.73 54.23
CA PHE A 32 28.03 8.57 53.85
C PHE A 32 27.71 8.02 52.46
N THR A 33 26.52 8.28 51.93
CA THR A 33 26.09 7.73 50.63
C THR A 33 26.38 8.66 49.45
N ARG A 34 26.84 9.92 49.66
CA ARG A 34 26.98 10.95 48.60
C ARG A 34 25.73 11.19 47.74
N HIS A 35 24.58 10.65 48.15
CA HIS A 35 23.32 10.89 47.47
C HIS A 35 22.71 12.15 48.09
N GLN A 36 22.64 13.23 47.31
CA GLN A 36 21.86 14.41 47.71
C GLN A 36 20.42 13.98 47.98
N ARG A 37 19.86 14.43 49.10
CA ARG A 37 18.42 14.31 49.35
C ARG A 37 17.71 15.16 48.31
N VAL A 38 17.08 14.52 47.32
CA VAL A 38 16.25 15.22 46.33
C VAL A 38 14.87 15.40 46.96
N GLU A 39 14.52 16.64 47.30
CA GLU A 39 13.15 16.97 47.68
C GLU A 39 12.28 17.00 46.43
N ILE A 40 11.36 16.03 46.32
CA ILE A 40 10.36 16.03 45.25
C ILE A 40 9.34 17.11 45.60
N THR A 41 9.30 18.17 44.80
CA THR A 41 8.35 19.25 45.01
C THR A 41 7.01 18.93 44.34
N GLN A 42 5.95 19.60 44.78
CA GLN A 42 4.66 19.56 44.08
C GLN A 42 4.79 20.08 42.64
N GLY A 43 5.74 20.98 42.37
CA GLY A 43 6.07 21.45 41.03
C GLY A 43 6.59 20.33 40.13
N ASP A 44 7.45 19.46 40.66
CA ASP A 44 7.99 18.31 39.93
C ASP A 44 6.89 17.29 39.59
N LEU A 45 5.99 17.02 40.53
CA LEU A 45 4.82 16.16 40.30
C LEU A 45 3.87 16.76 39.26
N ASN A 46 3.63 18.07 39.32
CA ASN A 46 2.79 18.76 38.35
C ASN A 46 3.41 18.74 36.94
N ALA A 47 4.73 18.94 36.84
CA ALA A 47 5.47 18.84 35.58
C ALA A 47 5.44 17.42 35.01
N LEU A 48 5.56 16.39 35.85
CA LEU A 48 5.42 15.00 35.44
C LEU A 48 4.01 14.70 34.92
N HIS A 49 2.97 15.11 35.65
CA HIS A 49 1.58 14.95 35.20
C HIS A 49 1.28 15.70 33.90
N ALA A 50 1.87 16.88 33.70
CA ALA A 50 1.76 17.60 32.43
C ALA A 50 2.43 16.83 31.28
N ARG A 51 3.63 16.28 31.51
CA ARG A 51 4.34 15.45 30.52
C ARG A 51 3.58 14.17 30.17
N ILE A 52 3.00 13.48 31.15
CA ILE A 52 2.18 12.29 30.93
C ILE A 52 0.97 12.64 30.06
N ARG A 53 0.22 13.69 30.42
CA ARG A 53 -0.95 14.12 29.63
C ARG A 53 -0.58 14.49 28.19
N ASN A 54 0.55 15.18 27.99
CA ASN A 54 1.02 15.50 26.64
C ASN A 54 1.42 14.26 25.84
N ALA A 55 2.06 13.28 26.49
CA ALA A 55 2.43 12.01 25.85
C ALA A 55 1.18 11.19 25.49
N GLU A 56 0.17 11.15 26.36
CA GLU A 56 -1.12 10.50 26.10
C GLU A 56 -1.85 11.13 24.90
N ALA A 57 -1.95 12.47 24.87
CA ALA A 57 -2.55 13.19 23.74
C ALA A 57 -1.80 12.89 22.43
N THR A 58 -0.47 12.94 22.46
CA THR A 58 0.36 12.62 21.28
C THR A 58 0.16 11.17 20.82
N ALA A 59 0.02 10.22 21.76
CA ALA A 59 -0.22 8.82 21.43
C ALA A 59 -1.60 8.61 20.77
N ILE A 60 -2.64 9.29 21.26
CA ILE A 60 -3.97 9.27 20.66
C ILE A 60 -3.94 9.85 19.25
N ASP A 61 -3.30 11.01 19.06
CA ASP A 61 -3.19 11.64 17.74
C ASP A 61 -2.43 10.75 16.75
N ASN A 62 -1.33 10.14 17.20
CA ASN A 62 -0.56 9.19 16.37
C ASN A 62 -1.38 7.96 15.99
N TYR A 63 -2.18 7.42 16.92
CA TYR A 63 -3.05 6.29 16.66
C TYR A 63 -4.14 6.63 15.63
N ASN A 64 -4.78 7.79 15.77
CA ASN A 64 -5.80 8.27 14.84
C ASN A 64 -5.21 8.48 13.44
N ASN A 65 -4.07 9.17 13.36
CA ASN A 65 -3.35 9.35 12.10
C ASN A 65 -3.01 7.99 11.46
N ALA A 66 -2.50 7.02 12.24
CA ALA A 66 -2.18 5.70 11.72
C ALA A 66 -3.41 4.99 11.13
N ASN A 67 -4.58 5.12 11.75
CA ASN A 67 -5.83 4.57 11.22
C ASN A 67 -6.23 5.25 9.90
N ASP A 68 -6.09 6.57 9.81
CA ASP A 68 -6.38 7.33 8.58
C ASP A 68 -5.44 6.93 7.44
N TRP A 69 -4.13 6.80 7.72
CA TRP A 69 -3.14 6.30 6.76
C TRP A 69 -3.47 4.88 6.30
N MET A 70 -3.89 4.00 7.22
CA MET A 70 -4.29 2.64 6.89
C MET A 70 -5.54 2.62 6.01
N ALA A 71 -6.56 3.44 6.32
CA ALA A 71 -7.77 3.55 5.53
C ALA A 71 -7.47 4.06 4.10
N LEU A 72 -6.60 5.06 3.98
CA LEU A 72 -6.14 5.58 2.69
C LEU A 72 -5.38 4.51 1.89
N ALA A 73 -4.44 3.80 2.53
CA ALA A 73 -3.69 2.74 1.88
C ALA A 73 -4.60 1.63 1.35
N GLN A 74 -5.62 1.24 2.13
CA GLN A 74 -6.62 0.26 1.70
C GLN A 74 -7.47 0.77 0.52
N SER A 75 -7.82 2.06 0.51
CA SER A 75 -8.53 2.67 -0.62
C SER A 75 -7.68 2.65 -1.89
N LEU A 76 -6.43 3.10 -1.81
CA LEU A 76 -5.50 3.11 -2.93
C LEU A 76 -5.24 1.71 -3.48
N GLN A 77 -5.14 0.70 -2.60
CA GLN A 77 -4.99 -0.69 -3.03
C GLN A 77 -6.21 -1.20 -3.82
N ARG A 78 -7.42 -0.83 -3.40
CA ARG A 78 -8.66 -1.12 -4.13
C ARG A 78 -8.68 -0.41 -5.48
N ASP A 79 -8.35 0.88 -5.51
CA ASP A 79 -8.32 1.68 -6.75
C ASP A 79 -7.30 1.13 -7.75
N VAL A 80 -6.10 0.74 -7.29
CA VAL A 80 -5.09 0.10 -8.13
C VAL A 80 -5.61 -1.23 -8.70
N ALA A 81 -6.31 -2.04 -7.90
CA ALA A 81 -6.90 -3.29 -8.39
C ALA A 81 -7.96 -3.02 -9.47
N THR A 82 -8.84 -2.04 -9.26
CA THR A 82 -9.87 -1.63 -10.23
C THR A 82 -9.24 -1.08 -11.51
N LEU A 83 -8.24 -0.21 -11.42
CA LEU A 83 -7.55 0.35 -12.58
C LEU A 83 -6.83 -0.72 -13.38
N LYS A 84 -6.17 -1.68 -12.71
CA LYS A 84 -5.55 -2.84 -13.38
C LYS A 84 -6.56 -3.70 -14.12
N SER A 85 -7.75 -3.91 -13.55
CA SER A 85 -8.83 -4.62 -14.23
C SER A 85 -9.28 -3.88 -15.48
N ARG A 86 -9.60 -2.59 -15.35
CA ARG A 86 -10.04 -1.76 -16.49
C ARG A 86 -9.00 -1.68 -17.60
N LEU A 87 -7.71 -1.62 -17.27
CA LEU A 87 -6.63 -1.63 -18.25
C LEU A 87 -6.60 -2.95 -19.03
N ARG A 88 -6.74 -4.09 -18.34
CA ARG A 88 -6.83 -5.41 -19.01
C ARG A 88 -8.05 -5.50 -19.92
N ASP A 89 -9.19 -4.99 -19.48
CA ASP A 89 -10.42 -4.99 -20.28
C ASP A 89 -10.25 -4.13 -21.54
N MET A 90 -9.66 -2.94 -21.39
CA MET A 90 -9.41 -2.03 -22.51
C MET A 90 -8.37 -2.58 -23.51
N ASP A 91 -7.32 -3.22 -23.01
CA ASP A 91 -6.35 -3.92 -23.85
C ASP A 91 -7.02 -5.06 -24.64
N SER A 92 -7.95 -5.81 -24.02
CA SER A 92 -8.72 -6.85 -24.70
C SER A 92 -9.58 -6.27 -25.82
N VAL A 93 -10.37 -5.23 -25.52
CA VAL A 93 -11.25 -4.57 -26.50
C VAL A 93 -10.46 -3.99 -27.68
N THR A 94 -9.32 -3.36 -27.40
CA THR A 94 -8.47 -2.77 -28.45
C THR A 94 -7.91 -3.86 -29.37
N ARG A 95 -7.44 -4.98 -28.81
CA ARG A 95 -6.92 -6.10 -29.59
C ARG A 95 -8.00 -6.81 -30.40
N GLU A 96 -9.20 -6.98 -29.86
CA GLU A 96 -10.34 -7.53 -30.60
C GLU A 96 -10.73 -6.65 -31.78
N ARG A 97 -10.80 -5.33 -31.57
CA ARG A 97 -11.05 -4.37 -32.63
C ARG A 97 -9.99 -4.45 -33.74
N ASP A 98 -8.72 -4.54 -33.38
CA ASP A 98 -7.63 -4.66 -34.34
C ASP A 98 -7.70 -5.95 -35.16
N ALA A 99 -8.05 -7.07 -34.52
CA ALA A 99 -8.26 -8.35 -35.22
C ALA A 99 -9.43 -8.27 -36.21
N LEU A 100 -10.55 -7.66 -35.83
CA LEU A 100 -11.71 -7.47 -36.70
C LEU A 100 -11.40 -6.56 -37.89
N LEU A 101 -10.70 -5.45 -37.69
CA LEU A 101 -10.30 -4.55 -38.78
C LEU A 101 -9.37 -5.25 -39.78
N LYS A 102 -8.42 -6.06 -39.29
CA LYS A 102 -7.54 -6.87 -40.16
C LYS A 102 -8.33 -7.93 -40.92
N PHE A 103 -9.23 -8.64 -40.26
CA PHE A 103 -10.12 -9.61 -40.91
C PHE A 103 -10.93 -8.96 -42.04
N LEU A 104 -11.57 -7.82 -41.77
CA LEU A 104 -12.34 -7.08 -42.76
C LEU A 104 -11.48 -6.64 -43.96
N SER A 105 -10.24 -6.21 -43.72
CA SER A 105 -9.30 -5.92 -44.79
C SER A 105 -9.05 -7.17 -45.63
N VAL A 106 -8.51 -8.24 -45.04
CA VAL A 106 -8.16 -9.48 -45.78
C VAL A 106 -9.37 -10.04 -46.54
N ALA A 107 -10.53 -10.15 -45.87
CA ALA A 107 -11.78 -10.62 -46.48
C ALA A 107 -12.21 -9.73 -47.66
N GLY A 108 -12.05 -8.42 -47.55
CA GLY A 108 -12.30 -7.49 -48.65
C GLY A 108 -11.42 -7.74 -49.88
N HIS A 109 -10.18 -8.20 -49.71
CA HIS A 109 -9.31 -8.57 -50.84
C HIS A 109 -9.67 -9.93 -51.41
N VAL A 110 -10.01 -10.90 -50.56
CA VAL A 110 -10.50 -12.20 -51.03
C VAL A 110 -11.75 -12.00 -51.90
N LEU A 111 -12.71 -11.19 -51.45
CA LEU A 111 -13.91 -10.89 -52.23
C LEU A 111 -13.59 -10.18 -53.56
N ARG A 112 -12.65 -9.22 -53.56
CA ARG A 112 -12.21 -8.54 -54.78
C ARG A 112 -11.52 -9.47 -55.77
N ALA A 113 -10.56 -10.26 -55.32
CA ALA A 113 -9.84 -11.22 -56.15
C ALA A 113 -10.81 -12.28 -56.73
N HIS A 114 -11.79 -12.71 -55.94
CA HIS A 114 -12.84 -13.62 -56.40
C HIS A 114 -13.71 -12.96 -57.50
N GLY A 115 -14.18 -11.72 -57.27
CA GLY A 115 -14.95 -10.97 -58.26
C GLY A 115 -14.17 -10.67 -59.55
N ALA A 116 -12.84 -10.55 -59.47
CA ALA A 116 -11.95 -10.41 -60.62
C ALA A 116 -11.62 -11.75 -61.32
N GLY A 117 -12.20 -12.87 -60.87
CA GLY A 117 -11.98 -14.20 -61.46
C GLY A 117 -10.61 -14.79 -61.18
N LYS A 118 -9.86 -14.30 -60.18
CA LYS A 118 -8.52 -14.76 -59.81
C LYS A 118 -8.54 -15.86 -58.74
N ALA A 119 -9.69 -16.52 -58.55
CA ALA A 119 -9.90 -17.51 -57.48
C ALA A 119 -9.14 -18.83 -57.70
N ASP A 120 -8.65 -19.06 -58.92
CA ASP A 120 -7.83 -20.20 -59.33
C ASP A 120 -6.33 -20.01 -59.03
N ARG A 121 -5.92 -18.80 -58.63
CA ARG A 121 -4.53 -18.48 -58.33
C ARG A 121 -4.11 -19.05 -56.97
N PRO A 122 -2.90 -19.61 -56.82
CA PRO A 122 -2.43 -20.11 -55.53
C PRO A 122 -2.33 -19.01 -54.47
N GLU A 123 -2.09 -17.76 -54.88
CA GLU A 123 -2.09 -16.61 -53.98
C GLU A 123 -3.47 -16.37 -53.35
N PHE A 124 -4.55 -16.72 -54.06
CA PHE A 124 -5.92 -16.59 -53.55
C PHE A 124 -6.18 -17.56 -52.40
N ASP A 125 -5.74 -18.81 -52.53
CA ASP A 125 -5.86 -19.81 -51.47
C ASP A 125 -5.11 -19.36 -50.22
N GLU A 126 -3.90 -18.83 -50.36
CA GLU A 126 -3.12 -18.32 -49.23
C GLU A 126 -3.78 -17.10 -48.57
N LEU A 127 -4.34 -16.17 -49.36
CA LEU A 127 -5.07 -15.02 -48.84
C LEU A 127 -6.35 -15.44 -48.09
N ARG A 128 -7.08 -16.43 -48.63
CA ARG A 128 -8.26 -17.02 -47.97
C ARG A 128 -7.87 -17.66 -46.65
N ASP A 129 -6.81 -18.46 -46.64
CA ASP A 129 -6.36 -19.17 -45.45
C ASP A 129 -5.88 -18.18 -44.38
N PHE A 130 -5.31 -17.04 -44.79
CA PHE A 130 -4.98 -15.94 -43.89
C PHE A 130 -6.23 -15.32 -43.24
N ALA A 131 -7.30 -15.10 -44.02
CA ALA A 131 -8.58 -14.62 -43.48
C ALA A 131 -9.20 -15.62 -42.49
N LEU A 132 -9.12 -16.92 -42.83
CA LEU A 132 -9.63 -18.00 -41.99
C LEU A 132 -8.83 -18.12 -40.68
N ASP A 133 -7.50 -18.00 -40.70
CA ASP A 133 -6.67 -18.03 -39.49
C ASP A 133 -7.08 -16.92 -38.49
N ILE A 134 -7.35 -15.71 -38.98
CA ILE A 134 -7.84 -14.60 -38.15
C ILE A 134 -9.19 -14.97 -37.52
N ALA A 135 -10.14 -15.44 -38.34
CA ALA A 135 -11.48 -15.82 -37.89
C ALA A 135 -11.45 -16.98 -36.88
N TYR A 136 -10.63 -18.00 -37.12
CA TYR A 136 -10.49 -19.17 -36.23
C TYR A 136 -9.88 -18.79 -34.89
N LYS A 137 -8.84 -17.94 -34.87
CA LYS A 137 -8.24 -17.46 -33.62
C LYS A 137 -9.24 -16.64 -32.81
N HIS A 138 -9.97 -15.74 -33.47
CA HIS A 138 -11.02 -14.97 -32.82
C HIS A 138 -12.12 -15.87 -32.22
N LEU A 139 -12.63 -16.85 -32.96
CA LEU A 139 -13.66 -17.79 -32.48
C LEU A 139 -13.20 -18.64 -31.28
N LYS A 140 -11.90 -18.96 -31.20
CA LYS A 140 -11.32 -19.72 -30.08
C LYS A 140 -10.96 -18.84 -28.87
N GLY A 141 -11.24 -17.53 -28.91
CA GLY A 141 -10.78 -16.58 -27.90
C GLY A 141 -9.25 -16.47 -27.83
N GLN A 142 -8.55 -16.89 -28.89
CA GLN A 142 -7.11 -16.81 -28.99
C GLN A 142 -6.70 -15.44 -29.52
N LEU A 143 -5.61 -14.92 -28.98
CA LEU A 143 -5.01 -13.69 -29.47
C LEU A 143 -4.51 -13.90 -30.91
N TYR A 144 -5.04 -13.10 -31.82
CA TYR A 144 -4.43 -12.94 -33.12
C TYR A 144 -3.23 -12.00 -32.96
N GLU A 145 -2.04 -12.56 -32.86
CA GLU A 145 -0.79 -11.80 -33.05
C GLU A 145 -0.79 -11.27 -34.49
N GLY A 146 -0.89 -9.95 -34.60
CA GLY A 146 -1.21 -9.24 -35.82
C GLY A 146 -0.19 -9.38 -36.95
N LEU A 147 -0.59 -8.96 -38.15
CA LEU A 147 0.34 -8.60 -39.23
C LEU A 147 1.43 -7.60 -38.75
N GLY A 148 1.07 -6.64 -37.89
CA GLY A 148 2.02 -5.67 -37.33
C GLY A 148 2.98 -6.23 -36.27
N ASP A 149 2.63 -7.35 -35.63
CA ASP A 149 3.47 -8.01 -34.63
C ASP A 149 4.48 -8.96 -35.29
N HIS A 150 4.24 -9.33 -36.55
CA HIS A 150 5.01 -10.27 -37.36
C HIS A 150 5.34 -9.63 -38.72
N PRO A 151 6.42 -8.84 -38.83
CA PRO A 151 6.74 -8.08 -40.03
C PRO A 151 6.88 -8.95 -41.29
N GLU A 152 7.30 -10.19 -41.15
CA GLU A 152 7.34 -11.19 -42.23
C GLU A 152 5.94 -11.56 -42.76
N LYS A 153 4.93 -11.65 -41.88
CA LYS A 153 3.55 -11.88 -42.30
C LYS A 153 2.99 -10.66 -43.01
N LEU A 154 3.29 -9.45 -42.54
CA LEU A 154 2.91 -8.21 -43.21
C LEU A 154 3.52 -8.12 -44.62
N ALA A 155 4.81 -8.42 -44.74
CA ALA A 155 5.48 -8.45 -46.03
C ALA A 155 4.89 -9.51 -46.97
N ARG A 156 4.53 -10.70 -46.46
CA ARG A 156 3.88 -11.74 -47.27
C ARG A 156 2.49 -11.31 -47.72
N PHE A 157 1.69 -10.73 -46.82
CA PHE A 157 0.37 -10.22 -47.14
C PHE A 157 0.41 -9.12 -48.20
N SER A 158 1.36 -8.18 -48.11
CA SER A 158 1.55 -7.15 -49.14
C SER A 158 1.89 -7.76 -50.50
N LYS A 159 2.70 -8.83 -50.54
CA LYS A 159 3.01 -9.51 -51.80
C LYS A 159 1.80 -10.25 -52.38
N LEU A 160 0.99 -10.89 -51.54
CA LEU A 160 -0.24 -11.56 -51.97
C LEU A 160 -1.24 -10.56 -52.52
N TRP A 161 -1.31 -9.39 -51.90
CA TRP A 161 -2.08 -8.27 -52.41
C TRP A 161 -1.63 -7.88 -53.81
N ASP A 162 -0.36 -7.54 -53.99
CA ASP A 162 0.18 -7.06 -55.27
C ASP A 162 0.00 -8.08 -56.41
N ALA A 163 -0.04 -9.38 -56.07
CA ALA A 163 -0.26 -10.46 -57.03
C ALA A 163 -1.75 -10.62 -57.44
N LEU A 164 -2.68 -10.11 -56.63
CA LEU A 164 -4.12 -10.30 -56.78
C LEU A 164 -4.91 -9.02 -57.09
N ASP A 165 -4.31 -7.83 -56.93
CA ASP A 165 -4.79 -6.58 -57.57
C ASP A 165 -4.66 -6.64 -59.10
#